data_AF-A0AAJ5CG63-F1
#
_entry.id   AF-A0AAJ5CG63-F1
#
_cell.length_a   1.000
_cell.length_b   1.000
_cell.length_c   1.000
_cell.angle_alpha   90.00
_cell.angle_beta   90.00
_cell.angle_gamma   90.00
#
_symmetry.space_group_name_H-M   'P 1'
#
loop_
_entity.id
_entity.type
_entity.pdbx_description
1 polymer ?
#
loop_
_entity_poly.entity_id
_entity_poly.type
_entity_poly.pdbx_seq_one_letter_code
_entity_poly.pdbx_strand_id
1 'polypeptide(L)'
;MPRFRGATADTVRRAPKDRASSVRGMDYSSPRKPAEGVVAMVDHVLDLAATWTAWDGRPTHADDRVHTPHKAIRRVADHLLDHLAELEARLVGEEPLPDHWHASASTTRADLAPFTREDLDEARSRLTRLARIWANRLDTLTEDQLDDSPGEGWSFRQLAEHLEGSTYYADAVGKLT
;
A
#
# COMPACT_ATOMS: atom_id res chain seq x y z
N MET A 1 45.59 -50.15 44.12
CA MET A 1 45.80 -50.87 42.84
C MET A 1 45.30 -49.96 41.70
N PRO A 2 46.06 -49.77 40.62
CA PRO A 2 46.40 -48.41 40.18
C PRO A 2 46.18 -48.08 38.68
N ARG A 3 46.33 -46.77 38.39
CA ARG A 3 46.88 -46.09 37.19
C ARG A 3 45.98 -45.57 36.04
N PHE A 4 46.00 -44.24 35.96
CA PHE A 4 45.88 -43.35 34.80
C PHE A 4 46.83 -43.67 33.63
N ARG A 5 46.34 -43.46 32.39
CA ARG A 5 46.92 -42.76 31.20
C ARG A 5 46.12 -43.20 29.95
N GLY A 6 45.84 -42.39 28.94
CA GLY A 6 46.40 -41.09 28.58
C GLY A 6 45.51 -40.34 27.57
N ALA A 7 45.90 -39.08 27.36
CA ALA A 7 45.31 -38.15 26.42
C ALA A 7 45.82 -38.37 25.00
N THR A 8 44.99 -38.06 24.01
CA THR A 8 45.42 -37.39 22.78
C THR A 8 44.36 -36.38 22.37
N ALA A 9 44.79 -35.11 22.33
CA ALA A 9 44.04 -34.00 21.80
C ALA A 9 43.82 -34.16 20.30
N ASP A 10 42.64 -33.81 19.80
CA ASP A 10 42.52 -33.44 18.40
C ASP A 10 41.94 -32.04 18.27
N THR A 11 42.73 -31.21 17.61
CA THR A 11 42.64 -29.75 17.63
C THR A 11 42.00 -29.36 16.31
N VAL A 12 40.70 -29.08 16.30
CA VAL A 12 40.05 -28.55 15.09
C VAL A 12 40.51 -27.10 14.90
N ARG A 13 41.51 -26.96 14.03
CA ARG A 13 42.11 -25.71 13.58
C ARG A 13 41.05 -24.86 12.86
N ARG A 14 40.69 -23.72 13.45
CA ARG A 14 39.97 -22.63 12.76
C ARG A 14 40.84 -22.09 11.62
N ALA A 15 40.26 -22.02 10.42
CA ALA A 15 40.85 -21.31 9.28
C ALA A 15 40.73 -19.78 9.46
N PRO A 16 41.64 -18.98 8.86
CA PRO A 16 41.75 -17.54 9.13
C PRO A 16 40.74 -16.69 8.36
N LYS A 17 40.34 -15.58 8.99
CA LYS A 17 39.76 -14.39 8.35
C LYS A 17 40.83 -13.65 7.55
N ASP A 18 40.42 -13.08 6.41
CA ASP A 18 40.94 -11.93 5.64
C ASP A 18 40.71 -12.23 4.14
N ARG A 19 40.29 -11.35 3.22
CA ARG A 19 40.09 -9.90 3.15
C ARG A 19 39.21 -9.62 1.91
N ALA A 20 38.66 -8.40 1.85
CA ALA A 20 37.63 -7.95 0.91
C ALA A 20 38.05 -7.83 -0.57
N SER A 21 37.04 -7.93 -1.45
CA SER A 21 36.94 -7.26 -2.77
C SER A 21 35.45 -7.14 -3.09
N SER A 22 34.79 -6.05 -2.70
CA SER A 22 34.57 -4.80 -3.46
C SER A 22 33.51 -4.90 -4.56
N VAL A 23 32.29 -4.55 -4.15
CA VAL A 23 31.25 -3.73 -4.83
C VAL A 23 30.71 -4.20 -6.18
N ARG A 24 29.49 -4.75 -6.14
CA ARG A 24 28.45 -4.44 -7.12
C ARG A 24 27.31 -3.78 -6.33
N GLY A 25 26.99 -2.53 -6.67
CA GLY A 25 26.19 -1.63 -5.85
C GLY A 25 24.86 -2.25 -5.38
N MET A 26 24.73 -2.40 -4.07
CA MET A 26 23.42 -2.47 -3.42
C MET A 26 22.86 -1.05 -3.52
N ASP A 27 21.72 -0.90 -4.19
CA ASP A 27 20.94 0.32 -4.09
C ASP A 27 20.53 0.48 -2.63
N TYR A 28 21.20 1.40 -1.92
CA TYR A 28 20.84 1.83 -0.57
C TYR A 28 19.85 3.00 -0.65
N SER A 29 18.95 3.01 -1.62
CA SER A 29 17.67 3.69 -1.43
C SER A 29 17.11 3.17 -0.11
N SER A 30 17.10 4.01 0.93
CA SER A 30 16.30 3.74 2.11
C SER A 30 14.92 3.28 1.64
N PRO A 31 14.34 2.21 2.21
CA PRO A 31 13.00 1.80 1.83
C PRO A 31 12.10 3.04 1.89
N ARG A 32 11.36 3.26 0.80
CA ARG A 32 10.45 4.40 0.66
C ARG A 32 9.61 4.51 1.92
N LYS A 33 9.42 5.73 2.44
CA LYS A 33 8.56 5.90 3.62
C LYS A 33 7.14 5.43 3.27
N PRO A 34 6.43 4.74 4.17
CA PRO A 34 5.06 4.26 3.89
C PRO A 34 4.11 5.38 3.43
N ALA A 35 4.23 6.57 4.03
CA ALA A 35 3.48 7.77 3.64
C ALA A 35 3.71 8.18 2.17
N GLU A 36 4.95 8.12 1.70
CA GLU A 36 5.31 8.49 0.33
C GLU A 36 4.68 7.53 -0.68
N GLY A 37 4.56 6.25 -0.35
CA GLY A 37 3.87 5.25 -1.17
C GLY A 37 2.40 5.58 -1.39
N VAL A 38 1.66 5.88 -0.31
CA VAL A 38 0.24 6.25 -0.38
C VAL A 38 0.03 7.54 -1.17
N VAL A 39 0.88 8.55 -0.96
CA VAL A 39 0.80 9.82 -1.71
C VAL A 39 1.07 9.58 -3.20
N ALA A 40 2.13 8.84 -3.54
CA ALA A 40 2.47 8.53 -4.93
C ALA A 40 1.36 7.75 -5.64
N MET A 41 0.70 6.81 -4.95
CA MET A 41 -0.46 6.10 -5.49
C MET A 41 -1.59 7.07 -5.84
N VAL A 42 -1.94 8.00 -4.95
CA VAL A 42 -3.00 8.98 -5.22
C VAL A 42 -2.64 9.92 -6.36
N ASP A 43 -1.39 10.39 -6.42
CA ASP A 43 -0.91 11.22 -7.52
C ASP A 43 -1.06 10.49 -8.87
N HIS A 44 -0.64 9.23 -8.95
CA HIS A 44 -0.80 8.39 -10.14
C HIS A 44 -2.26 8.23 -10.56
N VAL A 45 -3.16 7.94 -9.61
CA VAL A 45 -4.61 7.85 -9.88
C VAL A 45 -5.15 9.16 -10.45
N LEU A 46 -4.77 10.31 -9.86
CA LEU A 46 -5.24 11.62 -10.30
C LEU A 46 -4.67 12.05 -11.66
N ASP A 47 -3.46 11.60 -12.00
CA ASP A 47 -2.85 11.81 -13.30
C ASP A 47 -3.59 11.05 -14.41
N LEU A 48 -3.99 9.80 -14.16
CA LEU A 48 -4.86 9.05 -15.07
C LEU A 48 -6.26 9.69 -15.15
N ALA A 49 -6.85 10.03 -14.00
CA ALA A 49 -8.17 10.64 -13.92
C ALA A 49 -8.27 11.97 -14.68
N ALA A 50 -7.17 12.71 -14.80
CA ALA A 50 -7.12 13.92 -15.61
C ALA A 50 -7.50 13.69 -17.09
N THR A 51 -7.34 12.45 -17.58
CA THR A 51 -7.71 12.07 -18.94
C THR A 51 -9.13 11.53 -19.08
N TRP A 52 -9.78 11.16 -17.98
CA TRP A 52 -11.08 10.48 -18.00
C TRP A 52 -12.26 11.36 -18.38
N THR A 53 -12.05 12.68 -18.48
CA THR A 53 -13.04 13.60 -19.05
C THR A 53 -13.36 13.32 -20.52
N ALA A 54 -12.49 12.55 -21.20
CA ALA A 54 -12.71 12.04 -22.55
C ALA A 54 -13.44 10.68 -22.59
N TRP A 55 -13.90 10.14 -21.46
CA TRP A 55 -14.53 8.82 -21.42
C TRP A 55 -15.78 8.73 -22.30
N ASP A 56 -15.85 7.72 -23.14
CA ASP A 56 -16.91 7.50 -24.14
C ASP A 56 -18.16 6.81 -23.58
N GLY A 57 -18.18 6.57 -22.27
CA GLY A 57 -19.26 5.87 -21.56
C GLY A 57 -19.18 4.34 -21.64
N ARG A 58 -18.14 3.76 -22.25
CA ARG A 58 -17.98 2.31 -22.33
C ARG A 58 -17.11 1.79 -21.19
N PRO A 59 -17.62 0.89 -20.33
CA PRO A 59 -16.82 0.31 -19.26
C PRO A 59 -15.71 -0.61 -19.78
N THR A 60 -14.59 -0.65 -19.05
CA THR A 60 -13.57 -1.67 -19.23
C THR A 60 -13.92 -2.90 -18.40
N HIS A 61 -13.68 -4.09 -18.94
CA HIS A 61 -13.88 -5.36 -18.23
C HIS A 61 -12.53 -6.03 -18.01
N ALA A 62 -12.18 -6.30 -16.75
CA ALA A 62 -10.94 -6.97 -16.36
C ALA A 62 -11.20 -7.79 -15.08
N ASP A 63 -10.64 -9.00 -15.00
CA ASP A 63 -10.75 -9.90 -13.84
C ASP A 63 -12.18 -10.05 -13.28
N ASP A 64 -13.13 -10.34 -14.18
CA ASP A 64 -14.57 -10.46 -13.90
C ASP A 64 -15.23 -9.21 -13.29
N ARG A 65 -14.56 -8.06 -13.38
CA ARG A 65 -15.02 -6.78 -12.85
C ARG A 65 -15.24 -5.76 -13.95
N VAL A 66 -16.19 -4.87 -13.68
CA VAL A 66 -16.46 -3.69 -14.50
C VAL A 66 -15.70 -2.51 -13.90
N HIS A 67 -15.01 -1.77 -14.75
CA HIS A 67 -14.21 -0.60 -14.44
C HIS A 67 -14.71 0.62 -15.21
N THR A 68 -14.92 1.71 -14.49
CA THR A 68 -15.31 3.02 -15.02
C THR A 68 -14.55 4.10 -14.24
N PRO A 69 -14.42 5.31 -14.80
CA PRO A 69 -13.78 6.43 -14.09
C PRO A 69 -14.34 6.65 -12.68
N HIS A 70 -15.67 6.76 -12.54
CA HIS A 70 -16.32 6.98 -11.24
C HIS A 70 -16.10 5.83 -10.28
N LYS A 71 -16.20 4.58 -10.75
CA LYS A 71 -15.94 3.42 -9.90
C LYS A 71 -14.50 3.37 -9.42
N ALA A 72 -13.54 3.72 -10.27
CA ALA A 72 -12.14 3.76 -9.91
C ALA A 72 -11.88 4.78 -8.80
N ILE A 73 -12.36 6.03 -8.95
CA ILE A 73 -12.25 7.06 -7.90
C ILE A 73 -12.92 6.61 -6.60
N ARG A 74 -14.14 6.08 -6.69
CA ARG A 74 -14.87 5.57 -5.52
C ARG A 74 -14.11 4.45 -4.83
N ARG A 75 -13.59 3.47 -5.57
CA ARG A 75 -12.84 2.34 -4.99
C ARG A 75 -11.55 2.77 -4.32
N VAL A 76 -10.82 3.73 -4.88
CA VAL A 76 -9.62 4.30 -4.23
C VAL A 76 -10.00 5.03 -2.95
N ALA A 77 -11.07 5.84 -2.98
CA ALA A 77 -11.55 6.56 -1.79
C ALA A 77 -12.02 5.60 -0.69
N ASP A 78 -12.86 4.62 -1.04
CA ASP A 78 -13.37 3.58 -0.14
C ASP A 78 -12.17 2.84 0.50
N HIS A 79 -11.23 2.35 -0.31
CA HIS A 79 -10.08 1.58 0.20
C HIS A 79 -9.18 2.38 1.15
N LEU A 80 -8.94 3.66 0.84
CA LEU A 80 -8.23 4.57 1.73
C LEU A 80 -9.00 4.86 3.03
N LEU A 81 -10.34 4.94 2.99
CA LEU A 81 -11.16 5.18 4.18
C LEU A 81 -11.28 3.93 5.05
N ASP A 82 -11.49 2.76 4.44
CA ASP A 82 -11.66 1.48 5.12
C ASP A 82 -10.42 1.19 5.99
N HIS A 83 -9.23 1.28 5.41
CA HIS A 83 -8.00 1.04 6.15
C HIS A 83 -7.61 2.19 7.08
N LEU A 84 -8.11 3.41 6.84
CA LEU A 84 -7.90 4.51 7.79
C LEU A 84 -8.74 4.28 9.04
N ALA A 85 -9.98 3.82 8.88
CA ALA A 85 -10.85 3.46 9.99
C ALA A 85 -10.27 2.29 10.80
N GLU A 86 -9.74 1.27 10.11
CA GLU A 86 -9.02 0.15 10.75
C GLU A 86 -7.79 0.64 11.54
N LEU A 87 -6.96 1.49 10.93
CA LEU A 87 -5.78 2.04 11.58
C LEU A 87 -6.15 2.86 12.83
N GLU A 88 -7.12 3.76 12.72
CA GLU A 88 -7.53 4.64 13.83
C GLU A 88 -8.14 3.83 14.98
N ALA A 89 -8.97 2.81 14.69
CA ALA A 89 -9.52 1.92 15.72
C ALA A 89 -8.39 1.19 16.48
N ARG A 90 -7.44 0.60 15.76
CA ARG A 90 -6.29 -0.11 16.35
C ARG A 90 -5.42 0.81 17.20
N LEU A 91 -5.21 2.06 16.79
CA LEU A 91 -4.42 3.03 17.56
C LEU A 91 -5.02 3.35 18.93
N VAL A 92 -6.34 3.27 19.08
CA VAL A 92 -7.04 3.50 20.35
C VAL A 92 -7.43 2.21 21.08
N GLY A 93 -7.01 1.05 20.55
CA GLY A 93 -7.31 -0.26 21.13
C GLY A 93 -8.75 -0.73 20.94
N GLU A 94 -9.46 -0.19 19.95
CA GLU A 94 -10.79 -0.63 19.54
C GLU A 94 -10.72 -1.69 18.44
N GLU A 95 -11.73 -2.56 18.39
CA GLU A 95 -11.87 -3.55 17.32
C GLU A 95 -12.31 -2.86 16.01
N PRO A 96 -11.60 -3.07 14.88
CA PRO A 96 -12.02 -2.55 13.59
C PRO A 96 -13.43 -3.01 13.19
N LEU A 97 -14.20 -2.11 12.59
CA LEU A 97 -15.50 -2.47 12.02
C LEU A 97 -15.30 -3.21 10.69
N PRO A 98 -15.97 -4.37 10.48
CA PRO A 98 -15.85 -5.12 9.24
C PRO A 98 -16.51 -4.41 8.05
N ASP A 99 -15.87 -4.49 6.87
CA ASP A 99 -16.51 -4.12 5.59
C ASP A 99 -17.57 -5.16 5.20
N HIS A 100 -18.82 -4.70 5.06
CA HIS A 100 -19.96 -5.51 4.60
C HIS A 100 -20.41 -5.15 3.18
N TRP A 101 -19.84 -4.10 2.59
CA TRP A 101 -20.28 -3.56 1.31
C TRP A 101 -19.61 -4.27 0.13
N HIS A 102 -18.36 -4.74 0.30
CA HIS A 102 -17.62 -5.45 -0.75
C HIS A 102 -17.60 -4.66 -2.08
N ALA A 103 -17.28 -3.37 -1.97
CA ALA A 103 -17.47 -2.35 -3.00
C ALA A 103 -16.91 -2.69 -4.40
N SER A 104 -15.89 -3.54 -4.49
CA SER A 104 -15.30 -3.95 -5.78
C SER A 104 -16.25 -4.76 -6.66
N ALA A 105 -17.14 -5.56 -6.03
CA ALA A 105 -18.09 -6.43 -6.71
C ALA A 105 -19.30 -5.67 -7.29
N SER A 106 -19.60 -4.47 -6.78
CA SER A 106 -20.77 -3.70 -7.20
C SER A 106 -20.41 -2.61 -8.21
N THR A 107 -21.27 -2.45 -9.22
CA THR A 107 -21.25 -1.30 -10.13
C THR A 107 -22.64 -0.67 -10.10
N THR A 108 -22.69 0.58 -9.67
CA THR A 108 -23.92 1.35 -9.50
C THR A 108 -24.22 2.19 -10.74
N ARG A 109 -25.40 2.82 -10.79
CA ARG A 109 -25.70 3.80 -11.85
C ARG A 109 -24.82 5.05 -11.78
N ALA A 110 -24.40 5.46 -10.57
CA ALA A 110 -23.49 6.59 -10.42
C ALA A 110 -22.12 6.27 -11.04
N ASP A 111 -21.67 5.02 -10.90
CA ASP A 111 -20.42 4.57 -11.52
C ASP A 111 -20.45 4.62 -13.06
N LEU A 112 -21.64 4.62 -13.67
CA LEU A 112 -21.82 4.64 -15.13
C LEU A 112 -22.07 6.05 -15.69
N ALA A 113 -22.13 7.08 -14.85
CA ALA A 113 -22.34 8.46 -15.30
C ALA A 113 -21.10 8.97 -16.08
N PRO A 114 -21.26 9.94 -16.99
CA PRO A 114 -20.11 10.63 -17.57
C PRO A 114 -19.18 11.17 -16.49
N PHE A 115 -17.87 11.15 -16.74
CA PHE A 115 -16.88 11.73 -15.84
C PHE A 115 -16.55 13.14 -16.33
N THR A 116 -17.01 14.14 -15.59
CA THR A 116 -16.92 15.55 -15.98
C THR A 116 -15.68 16.22 -15.40
N ARG A 117 -15.47 17.50 -15.76
CA ARG A 117 -14.40 18.30 -15.17
C ARG A 117 -14.66 18.57 -13.68
N GLU A 118 -15.92 18.77 -13.31
CA GLU A 118 -16.37 18.95 -11.94
C GLU A 118 -16.08 17.70 -11.11
N ASP A 119 -16.29 16.51 -11.67
CA ASP A 119 -15.96 15.23 -11.02
C ASP A 119 -14.45 15.07 -10.81
N LEU A 120 -13.64 15.49 -11.78
CA LEU A 120 -12.18 15.52 -11.64
C LEU A 120 -11.74 16.49 -10.53
N ASP A 121 -12.31 17.70 -10.50
CA ASP A 121 -11.99 18.69 -9.48
C ASP A 121 -12.39 18.19 -8.08
N GLU A 122 -13.54 17.53 -7.96
CA GLU A 122 -13.97 16.86 -6.73
C GLU A 122 -12.99 15.75 -6.30
N ALA A 123 -12.62 14.86 -7.24
CA ALA A 123 -11.69 13.77 -7.00
C ALA A 123 -10.33 14.28 -6.52
N ARG A 124 -9.76 15.27 -7.21
CA ARG A 124 -8.50 15.94 -6.82
C ARG A 124 -8.60 16.50 -5.42
N SER A 125 -9.69 17.19 -5.13
CA SER A 125 -9.88 17.82 -3.83
C SER A 125 -9.94 16.75 -2.72
N ARG A 126 -10.75 15.71 -2.89
CA ARG A 126 -10.97 14.66 -1.88
C ARG A 126 -9.75 13.76 -1.69
N LEU A 127 -9.24 13.16 -2.76
CA LEU A 127 -8.17 12.17 -2.66
C LEU A 127 -6.86 12.80 -2.18
N THR A 128 -6.52 14.01 -2.64
CA THR A 128 -5.33 14.72 -2.13
C THR A 128 -5.40 14.93 -0.62
N ARG A 129 -6.57 15.35 -0.11
CA ARG A 129 -6.76 15.55 1.34
C ARG A 129 -6.71 14.25 2.11
N LEU A 130 -7.27 13.17 1.57
CA LEU A 130 -7.21 11.85 2.20
C LEU A 130 -5.77 11.30 2.24
N ALA A 131 -5.01 11.44 1.14
CA ALA A 131 -3.59 11.13 1.10
C ALA A 131 -2.78 11.92 2.15
N ARG A 132 -3.13 13.19 2.36
CA ARG A 132 -2.51 14.01 3.42
C ARG A 132 -2.86 13.55 4.82
N ILE A 133 -4.08 13.08 5.08
CA ILE A 133 -4.43 12.48 6.38
C ILE A 133 -3.58 11.25 6.63
N TRP A 134 -3.46 10.37 5.64
CA TRP A 134 -2.58 9.20 5.70
C TRP A 134 -1.12 9.56 5.96
N ALA A 135 -0.57 10.51 5.21
CA ALA A 135 0.81 10.97 5.41
C ALA A 135 1.01 11.53 6.82
N ASN A 136 0.13 12.43 7.27
CA ASN A 136 0.18 12.99 8.61
C ASN A 136 0.13 11.91 9.70
N ARG A 137 -0.64 10.83 9.48
CA ARG A 137 -0.76 9.76 10.45
C ARG A 137 0.48 8.87 10.45
N LEU A 138 0.87 8.36 9.30
CA LEU A 138 2.02 7.46 9.16
C LEU A 138 3.33 8.12 9.59
N ASP A 139 3.53 9.42 9.29
CA ASP A 139 4.75 10.15 9.67
C ASP A 139 4.86 10.41 11.18
N THR A 140 3.79 10.19 11.95
CA THR A 140 3.82 10.33 13.43
C THR A 140 4.14 9.02 14.15
N LEU A 141 4.13 7.89 13.46
CA LEU A 141 4.39 6.58 14.04
C LEU A 141 5.89 6.30 14.05
N THR A 142 6.38 5.65 15.10
CA THR A 142 7.75 5.12 15.14
C THR A 142 7.87 3.89 14.24
N GLU A 143 9.10 3.50 13.88
CA GLU A 143 9.34 2.26 13.13
C GLU A 143 8.74 1.04 13.84
N ASP A 144 8.90 0.95 15.16
CA ASP A 144 8.29 -0.13 15.97
C ASP A 144 6.77 -0.12 15.88
N GLN A 145 6.12 1.05 15.90
CA GLN A 145 4.65 1.14 15.74
C GLN A 145 4.19 0.78 14.33
N LEU A 146 5.03 1.03 13.30
CA LEU A 146 4.74 0.68 11.92
C LEU A 146 4.83 -0.84 11.68
N ASP A 147 5.79 -1.50 12.33
CA ASP A 147 6.13 -2.91 12.08
C ASP A 147 5.52 -3.88 13.11
N ASP A 148 5.34 -3.45 14.36
CA ASP A 148 4.70 -4.19 15.46
C ASP A 148 3.42 -3.47 15.93
N SER A 149 2.53 -3.18 14.97
CA SER A 149 1.29 -2.44 15.24
C SER A 149 0.27 -3.28 16.01
N PRO A 150 -0.56 -2.66 16.87
CA PRO A 150 -1.60 -3.36 17.62
C PRO A 150 -2.69 -3.96 16.72
N GLY A 151 -3.28 -5.07 17.18
CA GLY A 151 -4.35 -5.81 16.49
C GLY A 151 -3.85 -7.04 15.71
N GLU A 152 -4.77 -7.80 15.13
CA GLU A 152 -4.44 -8.96 14.29
C GLU A 152 -4.27 -8.56 12.81
N GLY A 153 -3.57 -9.37 12.01
CA GLY A 153 -3.45 -9.16 10.57
C GLY A 153 -2.21 -8.35 10.16
N TRP A 154 -2.34 -7.50 9.15
CA TRP A 154 -1.22 -6.72 8.61
C TRP A 154 -0.74 -5.65 9.59
N SER A 155 0.57 -5.39 9.57
CA SER A 155 1.14 -4.24 10.26
C SER A 155 0.70 -2.92 9.61
N PHE A 156 0.85 -1.79 10.30
CA PHE A 156 0.56 -0.48 9.70
C PHE A 156 1.41 -0.19 8.46
N ARG A 157 2.67 -0.66 8.41
CA ARG A 157 3.48 -0.59 7.19
C ARG A 157 2.86 -1.41 6.06
N GLN A 158 2.49 -2.66 6.36
CA GLN A 158 1.90 -3.55 5.36
C GLN A 158 0.54 -3.04 4.86
N LEU A 159 -0.24 -2.38 5.72
CA LEU A 159 -1.47 -1.68 5.31
C LEU A 159 -1.18 -0.55 4.32
N ALA A 160 -0.18 0.29 4.60
CA ALA A 160 0.23 1.35 3.68
C ALA A 160 0.74 0.79 2.34
N GLU A 161 1.54 -0.27 2.37
CA GLU A 161 1.99 -0.99 1.16
C GLU A 161 0.81 -1.61 0.39
N HIS A 162 -0.18 -2.16 1.10
CA HIS A 162 -1.39 -2.70 0.48
C HIS A 162 -2.19 -1.63 -0.27
N LEU A 163 -2.27 -0.42 0.30
CA LEU A 163 -2.94 0.71 -0.33
C LEU A 163 -2.28 1.13 -1.66
N GLU A 164 -0.98 0.93 -1.84
CA GLU A 164 -0.30 1.19 -3.13
C GLU A 164 -0.93 0.35 -4.27
N GLY A 165 -1.43 -0.84 -3.96
CA GLY A 165 -2.16 -1.72 -4.89
C GLY A 165 -3.47 -1.11 -5.42
N SER A 166 -3.97 -0.01 -4.85
CA SER A 166 -5.16 0.69 -5.34
C SER A 166 -4.97 1.29 -6.73
N THR A 167 -3.73 1.48 -7.18
CA THR A 167 -3.39 1.85 -8.57
C THR A 167 -4.09 0.95 -9.58
N TYR A 168 -4.27 -0.34 -9.26
CA TYR A 168 -5.01 -1.31 -10.08
C TYR A 168 -6.35 -0.77 -10.61
N TYR A 169 -7.13 -0.08 -9.78
CA TYR A 169 -8.45 0.40 -10.19
C TYR A 169 -8.35 1.48 -11.27
N ALA A 170 -7.35 2.36 -11.19
CA ALA A 170 -7.12 3.40 -12.19
C ALA A 170 -6.44 2.83 -13.43
N ASP A 171 -5.49 1.92 -13.26
CA ASP A 171 -4.79 1.26 -14.37
C ASP A 171 -5.75 0.43 -15.24
N ALA A 172 -6.76 -0.19 -14.64
CA ALA A 172 -7.80 -0.91 -15.36
C ALA A 172 -8.69 0.00 -16.23
N VAL A 173 -8.86 1.28 -15.88
CA VAL A 173 -9.49 2.28 -16.75
C VAL A 173 -8.47 2.78 -17.79
N GLY A 174 -7.23 2.99 -17.35
CA GLY A 174 -6.11 3.40 -18.18
C GLY A 174 -6.18 4.87 -18.60
N LYS A 175 -5.24 5.27 -19.46
CA LYS A 175 -5.18 6.62 -20.02
C LYS A 175 -6.14 6.73 -21.20
N LEU A 176 -6.96 7.78 -21.22
CA LEU A 176 -7.86 8.08 -22.34
C LEU A 176 -7.31 9.24 -23.19
N THR A 177 -7.70 9.30 -24.46
CA THR A 177 -7.26 10.29 -25.44
C THR A 177 -8.40 10.76 -26.31
#